data_AF-A0AAV0HQB4-F1
#
_entry.id   AF-A0AAV0HQB4-F1
#
_cell.length_a   1.000
_cell.length_b   1.000
_cell.length_c   1.000
_cell.angle_alpha   90.00
_cell.angle_beta   90.00
_cell.angle_gamma   90.00
#
_symmetry.space_group_name_H-M   'P 1'
#
loop_
_entity.id
_entity.type
_entity.pdbx_description
1 polymer ?
#
loop_
_entity_poly.entity_id
_entity_poly.type
_entity_poly.pdbx_seq_one_letter_code
_entity_poly.pdbx_strand_id
1 'polypeptide(L)'
;MLDGMFSFVLLDTRDNSFIVARDAVGITSLYIGWGLDGSIWISSELKGLNDDCEHFQCFPPGHLYSSKNASTPMFLMSRKIKALGVKMVISGEGSDEIFGGYLYFHKAPNKEEFHRETCHKIKALHQYDCLRANKSTSAWGLEARVPFLDKDFINVAMAIDPQWKMIRPEEGRIEKWVLRKAFDDEDHPYLPKHILYRQKEQFSDGVGYSWIDGLKAHAALHVTDKMMQNAEFIFPHNTPNTKEAYYYRMIFERFFPQNSASLTVPGGASVACSTAKAVEWDASWSNNLDPSGRAALGVHLSAYADTGGSAAAQAAKVSSSKMINNNVLPRMMEVSAKEVAIHG
;
A
#
# COMPACT_ATOMS: atom_id res chain seq x y z
N MET A 1 -10.31 -7.63 25.35
CA MET A 1 -10.74 -8.71 24.43
C MET A 1 -11.96 -9.35 25.07
N LEU A 2 -13.09 -9.47 24.36
CA LEU A 2 -14.31 -10.10 24.89
C LEU A 2 -14.21 -11.61 24.67
N ASP A 3 -14.39 -12.39 25.74
CA ASP A 3 -14.28 -13.86 25.76
C ASP A 3 -15.58 -14.40 26.37
N GLY A 4 -16.39 -15.11 25.59
CA GLY A 4 -17.72 -15.58 25.99
C GLY A 4 -18.70 -15.82 24.82
N MET A 5 -19.92 -16.25 25.15
CA MET A 5 -21.05 -16.34 24.21
C MET A 5 -21.70 -14.96 24.09
N PHE A 6 -21.68 -14.36 22.91
CA PHE A 6 -22.18 -13.00 22.71
C PHE A 6 -22.65 -12.79 21.28
N SER A 7 -23.74 -12.06 21.13
CA SER A 7 -24.04 -11.33 19.92
C SER A 7 -24.36 -9.92 20.36
N PHE A 8 -23.67 -8.93 19.78
CA PHE A 8 -23.91 -7.55 20.15
C PHE A 8 -23.83 -6.64 18.93
N VAL A 9 -24.61 -5.58 19.01
CA VAL A 9 -24.51 -4.43 18.13
C VAL A 9 -24.02 -3.28 18.98
N LEU A 10 -22.88 -2.72 18.60
CA LEU A 10 -22.32 -1.54 19.23
C LEU A 10 -22.54 -0.38 18.28
N LEU A 11 -23.52 0.46 18.60
CA LEU A 11 -23.76 1.73 17.92
C LEU A 11 -22.85 2.79 18.55
N ASP A 12 -21.95 3.35 17.76
CA ASP A 12 -21.21 4.52 18.16
C ASP A 12 -22.02 5.77 17.80
N THR A 13 -22.71 6.32 18.80
CA THR A 13 -23.57 7.50 18.62
C THR A 13 -22.80 8.78 18.33
N ARG A 14 -21.46 8.76 18.39
CA ARG A 14 -20.62 9.94 18.11
C ARG A 14 -20.44 10.15 16.61
N ASP A 15 -20.45 9.08 15.82
CA ASP A 15 -20.28 9.12 14.37
C ASP A 15 -21.35 8.35 13.59
N ASN A 16 -22.39 7.88 14.29
CA ASN A 16 -23.47 7.04 13.75
C ASN A 16 -22.97 5.78 13.03
N SER A 17 -21.74 5.35 13.31
CA SER A 17 -21.24 4.08 12.84
C SER A 17 -21.67 2.97 13.79
N PHE A 18 -21.76 1.75 13.28
CA PHE A 18 -22.09 0.61 14.11
C PHE A 18 -21.20 -0.57 13.77
N ILE A 19 -20.91 -1.34 14.80
CA ILE A 19 -20.17 -2.58 14.72
C ILE A 19 -21.13 -3.67 15.14
N VAL A 20 -21.31 -4.65 14.26
CA VAL A 20 -22.02 -5.89 14.59
C VAL A 20 -20.98 -6.97 14.79
N ALA A 21 -21.06 -7.65 15.93
CA ALA A 21 -20.20 -8.77 16.23
C ALA A 21 -21.01 -9.93 16.79
N ARG A 22 -20.65 -11.12 16.33
CA ARG A 22 -21.17 -12.39 16.85
C ARG A 22 -20.00 -13.21 17.37
N ASP A 23 -20.23 -13.95 18.43
CA ASP A 23 -19.25 -14.81 19.06
C ASP A 23 -18.66 -15.79 18.05
N ALA A 24 -17.44 -16.23 18.34
CA ALA A 24 -16.57 -16.94 17.40
C ALA A 24 -17.22 -18.18 16.76
N VAL A 25 -18.17 -18.81 17.46
CA VAL A 25 -18.78 -20.09 17.04
C VAL A 25 -20.25 -19.91 16.65
N GLY A 26 -20.85 -18.75 16.96
CA GLY A 26 -22.25 -18.45 16.67
C GLY A 26 -23.19 -19.16 17.64
N ILE A 27 -22.72 -19.36 18.88
CA ILE A 27 -23.47 -20.00 19.96
C ILE A 27 -24.75 -19.21 20.21
N THR A 28 -24.65 -17.88 20.23
CA THR A 28 -25.81 -16.99 20.18
C THR A 28 -26.30 -16.85 18.74
N SER A 29 -27.61 -16.83 18.50
CA SER A 29 -28.17 -16.58 17.17
C SER A 29 -28.12 -15.09 16.81
N LEU A 30 -27.80 -14.78 15.55
CA LEU A 30 -27.80 -13.41 15.02
C LEU A 30 -28.02 -13.46 13.50
N TYR A 31 -28.85 -12.56 13.01
CA TYR A 31 -29.27 -12.41 11.63
C TYR A 31 -29.15 -10.94 11.24
N ILE A 32 -28.82 -10.69 9.99
CA ILE A 32 -28.75 -9.35 9.39
C ILE A 32 -29.72 -9.29 8.22
N GLY A 33 -30.52 -8.24 8.17
CA GLY A 33 -31.50 -7.96 7.14
C GLY A 33 -31.36 -6.56 6.58
N TRP A 34 -31.92 -6.36 5.40
CA TRP A 34 -31.96 -5.07 4.73
C TRP A 34 -33.42 -4.71 4.43
N GLY A 35 -33.84 -3.54 4.92
CA GLY A 35 -35.17 -3.00 4.68
C GLY A 35 -35.29 -2.40 3.27
N LEU A 36 -36.53 -2.22 2.81
CA LEU A 36 -36.85 -1.64 1.50
C LEU A 36 -36.34 -0.19 1.32
N ASP A 37 -36.12 0.52 2.42
CA ASP A 37 -35.54 1.87 2.45
C ASP A 37 -33.99 1.88 2.50
N GLY A 38 -33.35 0.71 2.43
CA GLY A 38 -31.90 0.54 2.51
C GLY A 38 -31.33 0.51 3.93
N SER A 39 -32.18 0.52 4.97
CA SER A 39 -31.76 0.38 6.36
C SER A 39 -31.22 -1.02 6.66
N ILE A 40 -30.27 -1.11 7.59
CA ILE A 40 -29.64 -2.38 8.01
C ILE A 40 -30.22 -2.79 9.36
N TRP A 41 -30.78 -3.99 9.43
CA TRP A 41 -31.47 -4.55 10.58
C TRP A 41 -30.70 -5.73 11.15
N ILE A 42 -30.62 -5.83 12.48
CA ILE A 42 -29.93 -6.93 13.17
C ILE A 42 -30.89 -7.53 14.20
N SER A 43 -31.06 -8.85 14.17
CA SER A 43 -31.96 -9.56 15.10
C SER A 43 -31.33 -10.88 15.55
N SER A 44 -31.57 -11.29 16.79
CA SER A 44 -31.15 -12.60 17.29
C SER A 44 -31.97 -13.76 16.72
N GLU A 45 -33.15 -13.48 16.15
CA GLU A 45 -34.04 -14.49 15.56
C GLU A 45 -34.61 -14.03 14.21
N LEU A 46 -34.79 -14.97 13.29
CA LEU A 46 -35.25 -14.72 11.92
C LEU A 46 -36.65 -14.04 11.88
N LYS A 47 -37.52 -14.38 12.83
CA LYS A 47 -38.88 -13.80 12.94
C LYS A 47 -38.88 -12.28 13.13
N GLY A 48 -37.79 -11.70 13.66
CA GLY A 48 -37.65 -10.25 13.82
C GLY A 48 -37.26 -9.51 12.54
N LEU A 49 -37.02 -10.22 11.44
CA LEU A 49 -36.66 -9.65 10.13
C LEU A 49 -37.67 -10.02 9.04
N ASN A 50 -38.46 -11.08 9.24
CA ASN A 50 -39.27 -11.71 8.21
C ASN A 50 -40.34 -10.80 7.58
N ASP A 51 -40.90 -9.89 8.37
CA ASP A 51 -42.07 -9.11 7.94
C ASP A 51 -41.68 -7.78 7.26
N ASP A 52 -40.47 -7.25 7.54
CA ASP A 52 -40.05 -5.90 7.15
C ASP A 52 -38.73 -5.82 6.34
N CYS A 53 -37.95 -6.91 6.24
CA CYS A 53 -36.72 -6.95 5.43
C CYS A 53 -36.95 -7.63 4.07
N GLU A 54 -36.50 -6.98 2.98
CA GLU A 54 -36.60 -7.53 1.62
C GLU A 54 -35.66 -8.73 1.44
N HIS A 55 -34.49 -8.66 2.07
CA HIS A 55 -33.52 -9.75 2.12
C HIS A 55 -32.91 -9.84 3.52
N PHE A 56 -32.75 -11.06 4.01
CA PHE A 56 -32.07 -11.32 5.28
C PHE A 56 -31.33 -12.64 5.25
N GLN A 57 -30.27 -12.71 6.06
CA GLN A 57 -29.45 -13.90 6.20
C GLN A 57 -28.93 -14.04 7.64
N CYS A 58 -28.43 -15.23 7.96
CA CYS A 58 -27.74 -15.46 9.22
C CYS A 58 -26.46 -14.61 9.26
N PHE A 59 -26.28 -13.80 10.31
CA PHE A 59 -25.07 -13.02 10.49
C PHE A 59 -23.96 -13.98 10.92
N PRO A 60 -22.85 -14.07 10.16
CA PRO A 60 -21.96 -15.21 10.28
C PRO A 60 -21.19 -15.21 11.63
N PRO A 61 -21.01 -16.40 12.24
CA PRO A 61 -20.21 -16.57 13.47
C PRO A 61 -18.81 -15.96 13.39
N GLY A 62 -18.34 -15.32 14.46
CA GLY A 62 -16.98 -14.77 14.56
C GLY A 62 -16.66 -13.63 13.59
N HIS A 63 -17.68 -13.09 12.92
CA HIS A 63 -17.50 -11.96 12.01
C HIS A 63 -17.77 -10.65 12.72
N LEU A 64 -17.02 -9.64 12.27
CA LEU A 64 -17.20 -8.25 12.60
C LEU A 64 -17.45 -7.52 11.29
N TYR A 65 -18.57 -6.82 11.21
CA TYR A 65 -18.88 -5.96 10.07
C TYR A 65 -18.35 -4.55 10.35
N SER A 66 -17.41 -4.09 9.51
CA SER A 66 -16.79 -2.76 9.54
C SER A 66 -16.43 -2.34 8.11
N SER A 67 -16.25 -1.05 7.86
CA SER A 67 -16.51 -0.48 6.53
C SER A 67 -15.31 -0.08 5.59
N LYS A 68 -13.96 -0.39 5.76
CA LYS A 68 -12.82 0.11 4.84
C LYS A 68 -11.44 -0.68 4.63
N ASN A 69 -10.52 -0.22 3.70
CA ASN A 69 -9.61 -0.87 2.63
C ASN A 69 -8.00 -0.82 2.62
N ALA A 70 -7.37 -1.40 1.53
CA ALA A 70 -5.99 -1.45 0.90
C ALA A 70 -4.80 -2.09 1.65
N SER A 71 -4.82 -2.00 2.96
CA SER A 71 -4.18 -2.99 3.82
C SER A 71 -4.78 -4.39 3.64
N THR A 72 -5.68 -4.62 2.68
CA THR A 72 -6.66 -5.71 2.65
C THR A 72 -6.04 -7.09 2.74
N PRO A 73 -5.04 -7.49 1.93
CA PRO A 73 -4.48 -8.84 2.07
C PRO A 73 -3.74 -9.01 3.39
N MET A 74 -2.93 -8.03 3.81
CA MET A 74 -2.19 -8.07 5.07
C MET A 74 -3.11 -8.00 6.30
N PHE A 75 -4.19 -7.24 6.21
CA PHE A 75 -5.27 -7.14 7.19
C PHE A 75 -6.01 -8.48 7.32
N LEU A 76 -6.42 -9.09 6.19
CA LEU A 76 -7.08 -10.40 6.17
C LEU A 76 -6.15 -11.51 6.68
N MET A 77 -4.86 -11.46 6.31
CA MET A 77 -3.84 -12.38 6.81
C MET A 77 -3.64 -12.21 8.31
N SER A 78 -3.53 -10.98 8.80
CA SER A 78 -3.37 -10.68 10.22
C SER A 78 -4.56 -11.15 11.05
N ARG A 79 -5.78 -11.03 10.52
CA ARG A 79 -6.99 -11.63 11.11
C ARG A 79 -6.81 -13.13 11.30
N LYS A 80 -6.35 -13.83 10.27
CA LYS A 80 -6.17 -15.29 10.30
C LYS A 80 -5.06 -15.69 11.28
N ILE A 81 -3.92 -15.00 11.25
CA ILE A 81 -2.79 -15.24 12.17
C ILE A 81 -3.25 -15.03 13.62
N LYS A 82 -3.98 -13.95 13.89
CA LYS A 82 -4.53 -13.69 15.22
C LYS A 82 -5.47 -14.81 15.67
N ALA A 83 -6.33 -15.29 14.77
CA ALA A 83 -7.26 -16.38 15.05
C ALA A 83 -6.54 -17.69 15.38
N LEU A 84 -5.28 -17.87 14.95
CA LEU A 84 -4.43 -19.00 15.35
C LEU A 84 -3.78 -18.79 16.75
N GLY A 85 -4.12 -17.72 17.46
CA GLY A 85 -3.57 -17.38 18.78
C GLY A 85 -2.21 -16.69 18.74
N VAL A 86 -1.64 -16.46 17.54
CA VAL A 86 -0.37 -15.78 17.37
C VAL A 86 -0.53 -14.29 17.67
N LYS A 87 0.39 -13.74 18.46
CA LYS A 87 0.38 -12.34 18.91
C LYS A 87 1.47 -11.49 18.28
N MET A 88 2.51 -12.11 17.73
CA MET A 88 3.64 -11.42 17.10
C MET A 88 4.12 -12.19 15.87
N VAL A 89 4.48 -11.45 14.82
CA VAL A 89 5.11 -11.98 13.59
C VAL A 89 6.32 -11.14 13.20
N ILE A 90 7.25 -11.78 12.50
CA ILE A 90 8.40 -11.11 11.88
C ILE A 90 8.07 -10.85 10.41
N SER A 91 8.38 -9.66 9.93
CA SER A 91 8.20 -9.24 8.54
C SER A 91 9.52 -8.76 7.93
N GLY A 92 9.61 -8.85 6.60
CA GLY A 92 10.79 -8.46 5.81
C GLY A 92 10.77 -7.01 5.29
N GLU A 93 9.83 -6.17 5.76
CA GLU A 93 9.76 -4.75 5.38
C GLU A 93 11.11 -4.04 5.67
N GLY A 94 11.51 -3.11 4.80
CA GLY A 94 12.79 -2.41 4.91
C GLY A 94 13.92 -3.02 4.08
N SER A 95 13.83 -4.29 3.70
CA SER A 95 14.87 -4.96 2.92
C SER A 95 15.07 -4.33 1.54
N ASP A 96 13.98 -3.99 0.85
CA ASP A 96 14.05 -3.40 -0.49
C ASP A 96 14.61 -1.97 -0.45
N GLU A 97 14.29 -1.20 0.59
CA GLU A 97 14.74 0.17 0.80
C GLU A 97 16.22 0.25 1.18
N ILE A 98 16.74 -0.73 1.93
CA ILE A 98 18.15 -0.78 2.35
C ILE A 98 19.07 -1.28 1.24
N PHE A 99 18.61 -2.26 0.45
CA PHE A 99 19.44 -2.97 -0.53
C PHE A 99 19.05 -2.69 -1.99
N GLY A 100 18.16 -1.73 -2.24
CA GLY A 100 17.67 -1.38 -3.59
C GLY A 100 17.01 -2.55 -4.29
N GLY A 101 16.00 -3.13 -3.64
CA GLY A 101 15.32 -4.33 -4.12
C GLY A 101 14.19 -4.09 -5.12
N TYR A 102 13.77 -2.84 -5.31
CA TYR A 102 12.76 -2.49 -6.30
C TYR A 102 13.35 -2.46 -7.72
N LEU A 103 12.55 -2.85 -8.70
CA LEU A 103 13.02 -3.03 -10.07
C LEU A 103 13.54 -1.75 -10.73
N TYR A 104 13.09 -0.56 -10.31
CA TYR A 104 13.62 0.69 -10.85
C TYR A 104 15.09 0.95 -10.45
N PHE A 105 15.60 0.29 -9.40
CA PHE A 105 17.03 0.37 -9.05
C PHE A 105 17.95 -0.27 -10.10
N HIS A 106 17.43 -1.09 -11.02
CA HIS A 106 18.20 -1.55 -12.20
C HIS A 106 18.64 -0.37 -13.09
N LYS A 107 17.96 0.77 -12.99
CA LYS A 107 18.22 1.98 -13.78
C LYS A 107 19.04 3.01 -13.01
N ALA A 108 19.45 2.73 -11.78
CA ALA A 108 20.27 3.64 -11.01
C ALA A 108 21.58 3.93 -11.77
N PRO A 109 21.91 5.21 -12.06
CA PRO A 109 22.98 5.54 -12.99
C PRO A 109 24.38 5.28 -12.41
N ASN A 110 24.51 5.36 -11.08
CA ASN A 110 25.76 5.16 -10.36
C ASN A 110 25.49 4.81 -8.88
N LYS A 111 26.55 4.48 -8.14
CA LYS A 111 26.46 4.00 -6.76
C LYS A 111 26.03 5.11 -5.80
N GLU A 112 26.35 6.36 -6.09
CA GLU A 112 26.01 7.53 -5.30
C GLU A 112 24.50 7.81 -5.38
N GLU A 113 23.92 7.79 -6.58
CA GLU A 113 22.48 7.94 -6.79
C GLU A 113 21.69 6.76 -6.20
N PHE A 114 22.20 5.54 -6.34
CA PHE A 114 21.63 4.36 -5.69
C PHE A 114 21.58 4.56 -4.16
N HIS A 115 22.71 4.95 -3.55
CA HIS A 115 22.79 5.16 -2.11
C HIS A 115 21.87 6.28 -1.64
N ARG A 116 21.89 7.42 -2.34
CA ARG A 116 21.03 8.57 -2.02
C ARG A 116 19.55 8.19 -2.03
N GLU A 117 19.14 7.38 -3.01
CA GLU A 117 17.76 6.89 -3.08
C GLU A 117 17.42 5.90 -1.94
N THR A 118 18.32 4.97 -1.60
CA THR A 118 18.11 4.08 -0.44
C THR A 118 17.96 4.89 0.85
N CYS A 119 18.81 5.89 1.08
CA CYS A 119 18.71 6.81 2.21
C CYS A 119 17.38 7.59 2.22
N HIS A 120 16.91 8.04 1.07
CA HIS A 120 15.63 8.73 0.94
C HIS A 120 14.45 7.79 1.27
N LYS A 121 14.42 6.59 0.68
CA LYS A 121 13.38 5.57 0.94
C LYS A 121 13.32 5.20 2.42
N ILE A 122 14.46 4.95 3.06
CA ILE A 122 14.52 4.61 4.49
C ILE A 122 13.91 5.73 5.34
N LYS A 123 14.22 7.00 5.05
CA LYS A 123 13.66 8.15 5.77
C LYS A 123 12.15 8.31 5.55
N ALA A 124 11.62 7.86 4.41
CA ALA A 124 10.22 8.00 4.06
C ALA A 124 9.35 6.79 4.47
N LEU A 125 9.95 5.65 4.83
CA LEU A 125 9.27 4.37 5.20
C LEU A 125 8.07 4.53 6.15
N HIS A 126 8.15 5.47 7.10
CA HIS A 126 7.11 5.70 8.11
C HIS A 126 5.75 6.13 7.51
N GLN A 127 5.74 6.66 6.28
CA GLN A 127 4.54 7.11 5.57
C GLN A 127 3.94 6.02 4.69
N TYR A 128 4.70 4.94 4.43
CA TYR A 128 4.37 3.90 3.46
C TYR A 128 4.34 2.51 4.12
N ASP A 129 5.36 1.68 3.92
CA ASP A 129 5.39 0.27 4.29
C ASP A 129 5.27 0.04 5.80
N CYS A 130 5.93 0.87 6.63
CA CYS A 130 5.76 0.80 8.08
C CYS A 130 4.34 1.13 8.51
N LEU A 131 3.70 2.12 7.87
CA LEU A 131 2.33 2.53 8.17
C LEU A 131 1.34 1.40 7.86
N ARG A 132 1.50 0.77 6.69
CA ARG A 132 0.72 -0.38 6.25
C ARG A 132 0.92 -1.57 7.18
N ALA A 133 2.16 -1.98 7.41
CA ALA A 133 2.48 -3.14 8.25
C ALA A 133 1.94 -2.98 9.67
N ASN A 134 2.11 -1.81 10.28
CA ASN A 134 1.65 -1.54 11.62
C ASN A 134 0.11 -1.50 11.73
N LYS A 135 -0.59 -0.68 10.91
CA LYS A 135 -2.04 -0.50 11.03
C LYS A 135 -2.83 -1.76 10.64
N SER A 136 -2.40 -2.46 9.60
CA SER A 136 -3.09 -3.65 9.09
C SER A 136 -3.04 -4.83 10.06
N THR A 137 -1.91 -5.00 10.75
CA THR A 137 -1.71 -6.05 11.76
C THR A 137 -2.36 -5.67 13.09
N SER A 138 -2.22 -4.40 13.51
CA SER A 138 -2.82 -3.88 14.74
C SER A 138 -4.35 -3.91 14.72
N ALA A 139 -4.99 -3.83 13.56
CA ALA A 139 -6.44 -3.98 13.43
C ALA A 139 -6.98 -5.32 13.96
N TRP A 140 -6.11 -6.32 14.10
CA TRP A 140 -6.41 -7.63 14.69
C TRP A 140 -5.59 -7.88 15.97
N GLY A 141 -4.94 -6.88 16.54
CA GLY A 141 -4.09 -7.03 17.73
C GLY A 141 -2.93 -7.99 17.52
N LEU A 142 -2.32 -7.95 16.32
CA LEU A 142 -1.11 -8.68 15.94
C LEU A 142 0.06 -7.70 15.86
N GLU A 143 1.15 -7.98 16.56
CA GLU A 143 2.38 -7.19 16.53
C GLU A 143 3.28 -7.63 15.35
N ALA A 144 3.71 -6.70 14.50
CA ALA A 144 4.72 -6.98 13.47
C ALA A 144 6.07 -6.39 13.86
N ARG A 145 7.12 -7.21 13.80
CA ARG A 145 8.52 -6.80 13.98
C ARG A 145 9.28 -6.85 12.66
N VAL A 146 10.18 -5.91 12.45
CA VAL A 146 10.86 -5.68 11.17
C VAL A 146 12.39 -5.63 11.38
N PRO A 147 13.07 -6.80 11.47
CA PRO A 147 14.49 -6.87 11.83
C PRO A 147 15.42 -6.14 10.86
N PHE A 148 15.05 -5.99 9.58
CA PHE A 148 15.80 -5.18 8.63
C PHE A 148 15.88 -3.70 9.04
N LEU A 149 14.93 -3.21 9.82
CA LEU A 149 14.91 -1.83 10.32
C LEU A 149 15.51 -1.69 11.72
N ASP A 150 16.17 -2.74 12.23
CA ASP A 150 16.99 -2.61 13.42
C ASP A 150 18.12 -1.61 13.18
N LYS A 151 18.43 -0.79 14.20
CA LYS A 151 19.37 0.32 14.07
C LYS A 151 20.79 -0.17 13.79
N ASP A 152 21.23 -1.22 14.47
CA ASP A 152 22.58 -1.75 14.31
C ASP A 152 22.71 -2.45 12.97
N PHE A 153 21.67 -3.17 12.55
CA PHE A 153 21.61 -3.74 11.20
C PHE A 153 21.67 -2.65 10.11
N ILE A 154 20.88 -1.58 10.22
CA ILE A 154 20.90 -0.46 9.27
C ILE A 154 22.31 0.13 9.19
N ASN A 155 22.98 0.37 10.33
CA ASN A 155 24.32 0.96 10.34
C ASN A 155 25.32 0.09 9.55
N VAL A 156 25.30 -1.22 9.77
CA VAL A 156 26.16 -2.16 9.02
C VAL A 156 25.77 -2.20 7.56
N ALA A 157 24.49 -2.38 7.26
CA ALA A 157 24.01 -2.55 5.90
C ALA A 157 24.23 -1.29 5.05
N MET A 158 24.11 -0.09 5.64
CA MET A 158 24.32 1.19 4.94
C MET A 158 25.78 1.58 4.81
N ALA A 159 26.69 1.00 5.61
CA ALA A 159 28.13 1.20 5.50
C ALA A 159 28.78 0.36 4.38
N ILE A 160 28.09 -0.64 3.84
CA ILE A 160 28.56 -1.40 2.67
C ILE A 160 28.69 -0.44 1.47
N ASP A 161 29.83 -0.50 0.76
CA ASP A 161 30.00 0.28 -0.48
C ASP A 161 28.81 0.00 -1.42
N PRO A 162 28.03 1.03 -1.82
CA PRO A 162 26.82 0.84 -2.61
C PRO A 162 27.07 0.14 -3.95
N GLN A 163 28.32 0.12 -4.45
CA GLN A 163 28.71 -0.68 -5.61
C GLN A 163 28.38 -2.18 -5.46
N TRP A 164 28.39 -2.73 -4.23
CA TRP A 164 28.00 -4.12 -3.95
C TRP A 164 26.49 -4.32 -3.92
N LYS A 165 25.70 -3.24 -3.76
CA LYS A 165 24.24 -3.27 -3.82
C LYS A 165 23.71 -3.04 -5.24
N MET A 166 24.50 -2.38 -6.09
CA MET A 166 24.15 -2.15 -7.49
C MET A 166 23.89 -3.45 -8.24
N ILE A 167 22.88 -3.38 -9.10
CA ILE A 167 22.45 -4.49 -9.94
C ILE A 167 23.30 -4.50 -11.20
N ARG A 168 23.91 -5.65 -11.50
CA ARG A 168 24.88 -5.84 -12.59
C ARG A 168 24.61 -7.19 -13.27
N PRO A 169 23.62 -7.26 -14.17
CA PRO A 169 23.23 -8.51 -14.82
C PRO A 169 24.39 -9.20 -15.56
N GLU A 170 25.31 -8.41 -16.13
CA GLU A 170 26.53 -8.88 -16.80
C GLU A 170 27.49 -9.62 -15.86
N GLU A 171 27.46 -9.33 -14.57
CA GLU A 171 28.21 -10.02 -13.51
C GLU A 171 27.33 -11.07 -12.78
N GLY A 172 26.11 -11.32 -13.25
CA GLY A 172 25.14 -12.19 -12.57
C GLY A 172 24.57 -11.61 -11.27
N ARG A 173 24.71 -10.30 -11.02
CA ARG A 173 24.16 -9.64 -9.83
C ARG A 173 22.75 -9.15 -10.10
N ILE A 174 21.81 -9.70 -9.35
CA ILE A 174 20.39 -9.29 -9.33
C ILE A 174 20.10 -8.35 -8.14
N GLU A 175 18.88 -7.87 -8.03
CA GLU A 175 18.47 -7.04 -6.90
C GLU A 175 18.76 -7.70 -5.55
N LYS A 176 19.31 -6.91 -4.61
CA LYS A 176 19.73 -7.39 -3.27
C LYS A 176 20.80 -8.49 -3.32
N TRP A 177 21.64 -8.53 -4.35
CA TRP A 177 22.67 -9.57 -4.53
C TRP A 177 23.56 -9.76 -3.29
N VAL A 178 24.07 -8.68 -2.69
CA VAL A 178 24.93 -8.78 -1.49
C VAL A 178 24.22 -9.46 -0.31
N LEU A 179 22.92 -9.21 -0.14
CA LEU A 179 22.11 -9.87 0.87
C LEU A 179 21.95 -11.36 0.53
N ARG A 180 21.63 -11.68 -0.73
CA ARG A 180 21.49 -13.06 -1.19
C ARG A 180 22.79 -13.85 -0.97
N LYS A 181 23.94 -13.27 -1.30
CA LYS A 181 25.26 -13.88 -1.07
C LYS A 181 25.56 -14.09 0.40
N ALA A 182 25.15 -13.19 1.29
CA ALA A 182 25.35 -13.34 2.73
C ALA A 182 24.59 -14.53 3.33
N PHE A 183 23.48 -14.96 2.70
CA PHE A 183 22.69 -16.13 3.09
C PHE A 183 22.92 -17.35 2.18
N ASP A 184 23.92 -17.29 1.29
CA ASP A 184 24.27 -18.33 0.34
C ASP A 184 25.30 -19.29 0.93
N ASP A 185 24.85 -20.12 1.88
CA ASP A 185 25.65 -21.14 2.55
C ASP A 185 25.50 -22.48 1.82
N GLU A 186 26.61 -23.05 1.33
CA GLU A 186 26.62 -24.34 0.62
C GLU A 186 26.52 -25.52 1.58
N ASP A 187 27.05 -25.38 2.80
CA ASP A 187 27.11 -26.45 3.78
C ASP A 187 25.79 -26.51 4.58
N HIS A 188 25.22 -25.34 4.90
CA HIS A 188 24.01 -25.18 5.70
C HIS A 188 23.03 -24.19 5.05
N PRO A 189 22.42 -24.53 3.90
CA PRO A 189 21.59 -23.60 3.14
C PRO A 189 20.35 -23.14 3.94
N TYR A 190 20.23 -21.82 4.15
CA TYR A 190 19.05 -21.21 4.77
C TYR A 190 17.80 -21.32 3.89
N LEU A 191 17.98 -21.28 2.57
CA LEU A 191 16.92 -21.32 1.57
C LEU A 191 17.34 -22.14 0.34
N PRO A 192 16.41 -22.79 -0.37
CA PRO A 192 16.70 -23.39 -1.67
C PRO A 192 17.20 -22.35 -2.68
N LYS A 193 18.19 -22.70 -3.50
CA LYS A 193 18.82 -21.78 -4.47
C LYS A 193 17.82 -21.06 -5.37
N HIS A 194 16.79 -21.78 -5.84
CA HIS A 194 15.75 -21.20 -6.71
C HIS A 194 14.89 -20.13 -6.01
N ILE A 195 14.80 -20.15 -4.66
CA ILE A 195 14.17 -19.09 -3.86
C ILE A 195 15.19 -17.98 -3.59
N LEU A 196 16.41 -18.34 -3.18
CA LEU A 196 17.47 -17.40 -2.84
C LEU A 196 17.84 -16.47 -4.01
N TYR A 197 17.73 -16.95 -5.25
CA TYR A 197 18.02 -16.19 -6.47
C TYR A 197 16.78 -15.87 -7.30
N ARG A 198 15.58 -16.01 -6.73
CA ARG A 198 14.34 -15.61 -7.40
C ARG A 198 14.28 -14.09 -7.58
N GLN A 199 13.91 -13.64 -8.78
CA GLN A 199 13.65 -12.23 -9.06
C GLN A 199 12.56 -11.69 -8.13
N LYS A 200 12.71 -10.42 -7.73
CA LYS A 200 11.71 -9.70 -6.94
C LYS A 200 10.37 -9.66 -7.66
N GLU A 201 9.37 -10.12 -6.93
CA GLU A 201 7.94 -9.93 -7.22
C GLU A 201 7.37 -8.94 -6.21
N GLN A 202 6.55 -7.98 -6.64
CA GLN A 202 5.87 -7.06 -5.72
C GLN A 202 4.77 -7.77 -4.94
N PHE A 203 4.48 -7.30 -3.72
CA PHE A 203 3.55 -7.99 -2.83
C PHE A 203 2.14 -8.10 -3.44
N SER A 204 1.67 -7.05 -4.11
CA SER A 204 0.38 -7.02 -4.79
C SER A 204 0.29 -7.98 -5.97
N ASP A 205 1.39 -8.16 -6.72
CA ASP A 205 1.45 -9.10 -7.84
C ASP A 205 1.55 -10.55 -7.34
N GLY A 206 2.30 -10.78 -6.26
CA GLY A 206 2.44 -12.09 -5.61
C GLY A 206 1.17 -12.62 -4.95
N VAL A 207 0.21 -11.75 -4.60
CA VAL A 207 -1.13 -12.16 -4.13
C VAL A 207 -2.00 -12.67 -5.29
N GLY A 208 -1.69 -12.29 -6.52
CA GLY A 208 -2.37 -12.71 -7.74
C GLY A 208 -2.83 -11.51 -8.58
N TYR A 209 -2.57 -11.57 -9.89
CA TYR A 209 -2.83 -10.47 -10.81
C TYR A 209 -4.30 -10.01 -10.86
N SER A 210 -5.24 -10.93 -10.65
CA SER A 210 -6.69 -10.63 -10.64
C SER A 210 -7.11 -9.69 -9.50
N TRP A 211 -6.30 -9.56 -8.45
CA TRP A 211 -6.60 -8.68 -7.32
C TRP A 211 -6.59 -7.21 -7.72
N ILE A 212 -5.51 -6.76 -8.40
CA ILE A 212 -5.37 -5.37 -8.86
C ILE A 212 -6.42 -5.08 -9.94
N ASP A 213 -6.61 -6.01 -10.88
CA ASP A 213 -7.58 -5.83 -11.96
C ASP A 213 -9.02 -5.72 -11.41
N GLY A 214 -9.35 -6.49 -10.37
CA GLY A 214 -10.63 -6.40 -9.66
C GLY A 214 -10.84 -5.05 -8.99
N LEU A 215 -9.81 -4.46 -8.36
CA LEU A 215 -9.89 -3.13 -7.75
C LEU A 215 -10.10 -2.04 -8.80
N LYS A 216 -9.38 -2.11 -9.92
CA LYS A 216 -9.55 -1.18 -11.06
C LYS A 216 -10.96 -1.26 -11.63
N ALA A 217 -11.48 -2.47 -11.84
CA ALA A 217 -12.83 -2.69 -12.35
C ALA A 217 -13.90 -2.16 -11.37
N HIS A 218 -13.74 -2.43 -10.06
CA HIS A 218 -14.65 -1.93 -9.03
C HIS A 218 -14.67 -0.40 -8.98
N ALA A 219 -13.50 0.24 -9.00
CA ALA A 219 -13.42 1.70 -9.03
C ALA A 219 -14.06 2.29 -10.29
N ALA A 220 -13.92 1.64 -11.45
CA ALA A 220 -14.54 2.09 -12.70
C ALA A 220 -16.08 2.08 -12.67
N LEU A 221 -16.70 1.21 -11.87
CA LEU A 221 -18.15 1.19 -11.65
C LEU A 221 -18.65 2.36 -10.81
N HIS A 222 -17.80 2.90 -9.92
CA HIS A 222 -18.19 3.92 -8.95
C HIS A 222 -17.68 5.33 -9.29
N VAL A 223 -16.72 5.47 -10.19
CA VAL A 223 -16.14 6.76 -10.59
C VAL A 223 -16.36 6.99 -12.08
N THR A 224 -17.21 7.96 -12.39
CA THR A 224 -17.52 8.35 -13.78
C THR A 224 -16.44 9.25 -14.38
N ASP A 225 -16.39 9.33 -15.71
CA ASP A 225 -15.46 10.26 -16.39
C ASP A 225 -15.77 11.72 -16.07
N LYS A 226 -17.05 12.05 -15.85
CA LYS A 226 -17.47 13.38 -15.38
C LYS A 226 -16.93 13.68 -13.98
N MET A 227 -16.87 12.70 -13.09
CA MET A 227 -16.25 12.88 -11.76
C MET A 227 -14.74 13.16 -11.91
N MET A 228 -14.06 12.42 -12.78
CA MET A 228 -12.63 12.63 -13.06
C MET A 228 -12.35 14.02 -13.65
N GLN A 229 -13.19 14.51 -14.57
CA GLN A 229 -13.06 15.85 -15.14
C GLN A 229 -13.19 16.96 -14.09
N ASN A 230 -13.98 16.73 -13.03
CA ASN A 230 -14.19 17.69 -11.95
C ASN A 230 -13.26 17.45 -10.74
N ALA A 231 -12.32 16.50 -10.82
CA ALA A 231 -11.52 16.06 -9.68
C ALA A 231 -10.71 17.20 -9.05
N GLU A 232 -10.17 18.12 -9.85
CA GLU A 232 -9.35 19.25 -9.37
C GLU A 232 -10.16 20.27 -8.55
N PHE A 233 -11.46 20.41 -8.83
CA PHE A 233 -12.34 21.31 -8.10
C PHE A 233 -12.81 20.71 -6.78
N ILE A 234 -12.95 19.37 -6.75
CA ILE A 234 -13.43 18.63 -5.57
C ILE A 234 -12.26 18.33 -4.63
N PHE A 235 -11.10 17.97 -5.17
CA PHE A 235 -9.90 17.57 -4.45
C PHE A 235 -8.69 18.41 -4.92
N PRO A 236 -8.64 19.71 -4.58
CA PRO A 236 -7.58 20.61 -5.09
C PRO A 236 -6.18 20.25 -4.60
N HIS A 237 -6.08 19.60 -3.43
CA HIS A 237 -4.82 19.06 -2.91
C HIS A 237 -4.70 17.58 -3.26
N ASN A 238 -3.59 17.17 -3.87
CA ASN A 238 -3.34 15.80 -4.33
C ASN A 238 -4.50 15.25 -5.18
N THR A 239 -4.81 15.96 -6.27
CA THR A 239 -5.88 15.60 -7.20
C THR A 239 -5.68 14.17 -7.72
N PRO A 240 -6.68 13.27 -7.58
CA PRO A 240 -6.58 11.91 -8.11
C PRO A 240 -6.55 11.94 -9.63
N ASN A 241 -5.57 11.26 -10.22
CA ASN A 241 -5.37 11.16 -11.67
C ASN A 241 -5.91 9.85 -12.27
N THR A 242 -6.39 8.92 -11.45
CA THR A 242 -7.05 7.68 -11.87
C THR A 242 -8.37 7.49 -11.12
N LYS A 243 -9.27 6.69 -11.71
CA LYS A 243 -10.56 6.33 -11.08
C LYS A 243 -10.36 5.59 -9.76
N GLU A 244 -9.35 4.73 -9.68
CA GLU A 244 -8.99 4.02 -8.46
C GLU A 244 -8.54 4.99 -7.35
N ALA A 245 -7.63 5.91 -7.65
CA ALA A 245 -7.21 6.94 -6.70
C ALA A 245 -8.38 7.83 -6.26
N TYR A 246 -9.27 8.18 -7.19
CA TYR A 246 -10.48 8.96 -6.89
C TYR A 246 -11.39 8.20 -5.93
N TYR A 247 -11.62 6.92 -6.18
CA TYR A 247 -12.45 6.07 -5.33
C TYR A 247 -11.89 5.98 -3.90
N TYR A 248 -10.58 5.78 -3.76
CA TYR A 248 -9.92 5.81 -2.45
C TYR A 248 -10.00 7.18 -1.79
N ARG A 249 -9.86 8.26 -2.56
CA ARG A 249 -9.98 9.63 -2.03
C ARG A 249 -11.38 9.92 -1.51
N MET A 250 -12.43 9.52 -2.22
CA MET A 250 -13.82 9.62 -1.73
C MET A 250 -14.01 8.88 -0.42
N ILE A 251 -13.48 7.66 -0.35
CA ILE A 251 -13.52 6.81 0.83
C ILE A 251 -12.75 7.49 1.98
N PHE A 252 -11.57 8.04 1.74
CA PHE A 252 -10.76 8.74 2.73
C PHE A 252 -11.51 9.95 3.30
N GLU A 253 -11.97 10.86 2.45
CA GLU A 253 -12.69 12.09 2.83
C GLU A 253 -13.99 11.78 3.58
N ARG A 254 -14.66 10.66 3.27
CA ARG A 254 -15.84 10.20 4.03
C ARG A 254 -15.55 9.90 5.51
N PHE A 255 -14.33 9.48 5.87
CA PHE A 255 -13.95 9.28 7.29
C PHE A 255 -13.09 10.38 7.86
N PHE A 256 -12.36 11.12 7.01
CA PHE A 256 -11.45 12.16 7.42
C PHE A 256 -11.74 13.45 6.62
N PRO A 257 -12.88 14.10 6.87
CA PRO A 257 -13.34 15.26 6.07
C PRO A 257 -12.53 16.53 6.31
N GLN A 258 -11.56 16.53 7.23
CA GLN A 258 -10.76 17.70 7.55
C GLN A 258 -9.61 17.87 6.56
N ASN A 259 -9.42 19.10 6.05
CA ASN A 259 -8.30 19.43 5.16
C ASN A 259 -6.93 19.04 5.74
N SER A 260 -6.74 19.14 7.07
CA SER A 260 -5.50 18.74 7.71
C SER A 260 -5.18 17.25 7.54
N ALA A 261 -6.20 16.38 7.43
CA ALA A 261 -6.00 14.95 7.23
C ALA A 261 -5.46 14.64 5.84
N SER A 262 -5.94 15.33 4.80
CA SER A 262 -5.45 15.11 3.44
C SER A 262 -4.00 15.57 3.25
N LEU A 263 -3.54 16.56 4.03
CA LEU A 263 -2.12 16.99 4.06
C LEU A 263 -1.19 15.94 4.68
N THR A 264 -1.71 14.96 5.43
CA THR A 264 -0.90 13.86 5.97
C THR A 264 -0.60 12.76 4.96
N VAL A 265 -1.28 12.77 3.81
CA VAL A 265 -1.08 11.81 2.73
C VAL A 265 -0.09 12.42 1.74
N PRO A 266 1.12 11.85 1.58
CA PRO A 266 2.13 12.40 0.68
C PRO A 266 1.64 12.40 -0.77
N GLY A 267 1.89 13.49 -1.48
CA GLY A 267 1.62 13.62 -2.91
C GLY A 267 2.87 13.41 -3.75
N GLY A 268 2.69 13.30 -5.07
CA GLY A 268 3.78 13.23 -6.05
C GLY A 268 3.65 12.04 -7.01
N ALA A 269 4.50 12.04 -8.04
CA ALA A 269 4.59 10.93 -8.97
C ALA A 269 5.18 9.70 -8.27
N SER A 270 4.46 8.58 -8.31
CA SER A 270 4.89 7.28 -7.80
C SER A 270 4.34 6.20 -8.71
N VAL A 271 5.21 5.31 -9.20
CA VAL A 271 4.85 4.14 -10.01
C VAL A 271 5.32 2.89 -9.27
N ALA A 272 4.42 1.98 -8.89
CA ALA A 272 4.78 0.67 -8.34
C ALA A 272 5.84 0.70 -7.20
N CYS A 273 5.56 1.47 -6.13
CA CYS A 273 6.47 1.72 -4.99
C CYS A 273 7.74 2.54 -5.31
N SER A 274 7.85 3.12 -6.50
CA SER A 274 8.95 4.04 -6.85
C SER A 274 8.75 5.45 -6.31
N THR A 275 9.81 6.25 -6.41
CA THR A 275 9.76 7.70 -6.22
C THR A 275 9.84 8.39 -7.58
N ALA A 276 9.80 9.72 -7.59
CA ALA A 276 10.06 10.52 -8.79
C ALA A 276 11.41 10.15 -9.47
N LYS A 277 12.37 9.58 -8.74
CA LYS A 277 13.66 9.12 -9.30
C LYS A 277 13.53 8.04 -10.36
N ALA A 278 12.51 7.19 -10.32
CA ALA A 278 12.31 6.19 -11.37
C ALA A 278 12.13 6.84 -12.74
N VAL A 279 11.37 7.95 -12.80
CA VAL A 279 11.15 8.70 -14.03
C VAL A 279 12.41 9.49 -14.44
N GLU A 280 13.17 10.00 -13.47
CA GLU A 280 14.42 10.70 -13.75
C GLU A 280 15.51 9.77 -14.29
N TRP A 281 15.61 8.55 -13.77
CA TRP A 281 16.59 7.56 -14.20
C TRP A 281 16.21 6.87 -15.51
N ASP A 282 14.91 6.71 -15.78
CA ASP A 282 14.42 6.17 -17.04
C ASP A 282 13.10 6.83 -17.45
N ALA A 283 13.17 7.71 -18.44
CA ALA A 283 12.02 8.45 -18.94
C ALA A 283 10.89 7.54 -19.47
N SER A 284 11.17 6.28 -19.84
CA SER A 284 10.13 5.32 -20.26
C SER A 284 9.11 5.02 -19.16
N TRP A 285 9.46 5.24 -17.89
CA TRP A 285 8.57 5.04 -16.74
C TRP A 285 7.55 6.17 -16.56
N SER A 286 7.75 7.33 -17.19
CA SER A 286 6.79 8.46 -17.13
C SER A 286 5.43 8.14 -17.75
N ASN A 287 5.41 7.22 -18.71
CA ASN A 287 4.21 6.87 -19.48
C ASN A 287 3.41 5.71 -18.87
N ASN A 288 3.88 5.10 -17.78
CA ASN A 288 3.25 3.93 -17.18
C ASN A 288 2.75 4.22 -15.76
N LEU A 289 1.44 4.45 -15.63
CA LEU A 289 0.76 4.71 -14.35
C LEU A 289 0.32 3.42 -13.62
N ASP A 290 0.74 2.24 -14.08
CA ASP A 290 0.35 0.98 -13.44
C ASP A 290 1.06 0.79 -12.09
N PRO A 291 0.32 0.58 -10.98
CA PRO A 291 0.93 0.29 -9.69
C PRO A 291 1.58 -1.10 -9.59
N SER A 292 1.44 -1.97 -10.60
CA SER A 292 2.06 -3.31 -10.65
C SER A 292 3.57 -3.25 -10.93
N GLY A 293 4.34 -4.19 -10.38
CA GLY A 293 5.76 -4.39 -10.71
C GLY A 293 6.00 -4.74 -12.18
N ARG A 294 4.95 -5.21 -12.88
CA ARG A 294 4.95 -5.42 -14.34
C ARG A 294 5.11 -4.13 -15.15
N ALA A 295 4.96 -2.97 -14.51
CA ALA A 295 5.23 -1.68 -15.12
C ALA A 295 6.71 -1.48 -15.50
N ALA A 296 7.62 -2.26 -14.91
CA ALA A 296 9.06 -2.25 -15.18
C ALA A 296 9.39 -2.95 -16.51
N LEU A 297 8.99 -2.33 -17.63
CA LEU A 297 9.23 -2.83 -19.00
C LEU A 297 10.73 -3.09 -19.22
N GLY A 298 11.06 -4.27 -19.74
CA GLY A 298 12.44 -4.70 -19.99
C GLY A 298 13.26 -5.10 -18.76
N VAL A 299 12.69 -5.06 -17.55
CA VAL A 299 13.35 -5.49 -16.30
C VAL A 299 12.62 -6.68 -15.66
N HIS A 300 11.29 -6.65 -15.62
CA HIS A 300 10.49 -7.75 -15.06
C HIS A 300 10.41 -8.91 -16.06
N LEU A 301 10.75 -10.14 -15.65
CA LEU A 301 10.69 -11.32 -16.53
C LEU A 301 9.28 -11.60 -17.09
N SER A 302 8.25 -11.22 -16.35
CA SER A 302 6.84 -11.24 -16.75
C SER A 302 6.24 -9.86 -17.05
N ALA A 303 7.05 -8.89 -17.50
CA ALA A 303 6.54 -7.60 -17.97
C ALA A 303 5.49 -7.81 -19.09
N TYR A 304 4.56 -6.86 -19.23
CA TYR A 304 3.62 -6.89 -20.36
C TYR A 304 4.39 -6.99 -21.67
N ALA A 305 3.97 -7.89 -22.56
CA ALA A 305 4.50 -7.94 -23.91
C ALA A 305 4.24 -6.58 -24.57
N ASP A 306 5.27 -6.02 -25.22
CA ASP A 306 5.21 -4.72 -25.90
C ASP A 306 4.12 -4.79 -26.99
N THR A 307 2.90 -4.38 -26.65
CA THR A 307 1.84 -4.21 -27.64
C THR A 307 2.11 -2.90 -28.37
N GLY A 308 3.04 -2.95 -29.32
CA GLY A 308 3.19 -1.91 -30.32
C GLY A 308 1.84 -1.70 -31.03
N GLY A 309 1.20 -0.57 -30.79
CA GLY A 309 -0.12 -0.29 -31.35
C GLY A 309 -0.75 1.04 -30.93
N SER A 310 -0.37 2.12 -31.62
CA SER A 310 -1.28 3.19 -32.04
C SER A 310 -2.13 3.90 -30.96
N ALA A 311 -1.52 4.80 -30.18
CA ALA A 311 -2.25 5.87 -29.48
C ALA A 311 -1.56 7.25 -29.59
N ALA A 312 -0.71 7.47 -30.60
CA ALA A 312 0.06 8.70 -30.78
C ALA A 312 -0.68 9.83 -31.53
N ALA A 313 -2.01 9.86 -31.55
CA ALA A 313 -2.74 10.86 -32.32
C ALA A 313 -4.00 11.36 -31.61
N GLN A 314 -3.86 12.04 -30.47
CA GLN A 314 -4.82 13.06 -29.98
C GLN A 314 -4.37 13.74 -28.68
N ALA A 315 -3.26 14.50 -28.70
CA ALA A 315 -2.99 15.49 -27.66
C ALA A 315 -1.92 16.51 -28.11
N ALA A 316 -2.19 17.22 -29.21
CA ALA A 316 -1.40 18.38 -29.58
C ALA A 316 -2.32 19.49 -30.08
N LYS A 317 -2.81 20.31 -29.14
CA LYS A 317 -3.25 21.71 -29.32
C LYS A 317 -3.91 22.21 -28.02
N VAL A 318 -3.12 22.76 -27.09
CA VAL A 318 -3.48 24.03 -26.42
C VAL A 318 -2.19 24.81 -26.17
N SER A 319 -2.27 26.07 -26.56
CA SER A 319 -1.24 27.10 -26.64
C SER A 319 -0.66 27.52 -25.29
N SER A 320 0.58 28.00 -25.38
CA SER A 320 1.41 28.67 -24.39
C SER A 320 0.83 29.94 -23.73
N SER A 321 1.31 30.18 -22.51
CA SER A 321 1.63 31.49 -21.88
C SER A 321 0.59 32.15 -20.96
N LYS A 322 0.92 32.19 -19.66
CA LYS A 322 1.18 33.44 -18.92
C LYS A 322 1.89 33.16 -17.59
N MET A 323 3.11 33.69 -17.45
CA MET A 323 3.78 33.88 -16.16
C MET A 323 2.99 34.90 -15.34
N ILE A 324 2.71 34.60 -14.07
CA ILE A 324 2.52 35.63 -13.04
C ILE A 324 3.32 35.22 -11.80
N ASN A 325 4.30 36.05 -11.51
CA ASN A 325 5.11 36.05 -10.31
C ASN A 325 4.33 36.79 -9.21
N ASN A 326 4.25 36.26 -7.99
CA ASN A 326 4.12 37.07 -6.78
C ASN A 326 4.47 36.26 -5.52
N ASN A 327 5.60 36.63 -4.94
CA ASN A 327 6.04 36.34 -3.58
C ASN A 327 4.99 36.78 -2.55
N VAL A 328 4.69 35.94 -1.55
CA VAL A 328 4.93 36.16 -0.10
C VAL A 328 4.62 34.83 0.61
N LEU A 329 5.65 34.12 1.07
CA LEU A 329 5.52 33.01 2.04
C LEU A 329 6.03 33.51 3.40
N PRO A 330 5.31 33.29 4.51
CA PRO A 330 5.84 33.60 5.84
C PRO A 330 6.94 32.59 6.24
N ARG A 331 8.10 33.12 6.66
CA ARG A 331 9.24 32.37 7.22
C ARG A 331 8.84 31.66 8.52
N MET A 332 9.13 30.36 8.63
CA MET A 332 9.26 29.67 9.91
C MET A 332 10.75 29.53 10.28
N MET A 333 11.09 29.91 11.51
CA MET A 333 12.41 29.76 12.12
C MET A 333 12.71 28.29 12.42
N GLU A 334 13.96 27.88 12.16
CA GLU A 334 14.50 26.58 12.55
C GLU A 334 14.70 26.50 14.07
N VAL A 335 14.33 25.36 14.65
CA VAL A 335 14.76 24.96 16.01
C VAL A 335 15.69 23.76 15.84
N SER A 336 16.97 23.97 16.16
CA SER A 336 18.02 22.96 16.11
C SER A 336 17.71 21.79 17.07
N ALA A 337 17.59 20.58 16.53
CA ALA A 337 17.69 19.33 17.28
C ALA A 337 18.92 18.57 16.77
N LYS A 338 19.74 18.09 17.71
CA LYS A 338 21.09 17.53 17.48
C LYS A 338 21.13 16.49 16.36
N GLU A 339 22.11 16.68 15.48
CA GLU A 339 22.42 15.90 14.29
C GLU A 339 22.60 14.40 14.57
N VAL A 340 21.97 13.57 13.75
CA VAL A 340 22.44 12.21 13.49
C VAL A 340 23.41 12.32 12.32
N ALA A 341 24.70 12.30 12.61
CA ALA A 341 25.75 12.32 11.61
C ALA A 341 25.76 10.98 10.86
N ILE A 342 25.41 11.02 9.57
CA ILE A 342 25.78 10.00 8.59
C ILE A 342 26.79 10.69 7.69
N HIS A 343 28.07 10.37 7.87
CA HIS A 343 29.13 10.89 7.00
C HIS A 343 29.10 10.15 5.65
N GLY A 344 29.21 10.91 4.56
CA GLY A 344 29.15 10.44 3.18
C GLY A 344 30.50 10.13 2.55
#